data_AF-A0A1Q9PBA5-F1
#
_entry.id   AF-A0A1Q9PBA5-F1
#
_cell.length_a   1.000
_cell.length_b   1.000
_cell.length_c   1.000
_cell.angle_alpha   90.00
_cell.angle_beta   90.00
_cell.angle_gamma   90.00
#
_symmetry.space_group_name_H-M   'P 1'
#
loop_
_entity.id
_entity.type
_entity.pdbx_description
1 polymer ?
#
loop_
_entity_poly.entity_id
_entity_poly.type
_entity_poly.pdbx_seq_one_letter_code
_entity_poly.pdbx_strand_id
1 'polypeptide(L)'
;MVSLVLLLLQSPFDLQLPQDWFNTIGQILNVLFALAIRGYLIFVLVGMMVYATGLSDGLAKSLVILGVALYFGGPLIVNLFGQFSGVETITLESATSAWLQLVGMADAEIISILVWLGDAVAAICLLIGAILYFTPSANDMTGKGKSLMVRALMLAPILAFFHIAAWL
;
A
#
# COMPACT_ATOMS: atom_id res chain seq x y z
N MET A 1 3.52 -38.94 -33.78
CA MET A 1 3.60 -38.86 -32.31
C MET A 1 5.04 -38.82 -31.76
N VAL A 2 6.09 -39.04 -32.54
CA VAL A 2 7.49 -39.00 -32.05
C VAL A 2 8.09 -37.58 -32.02
N SER A 3 7.56 -36.63 -32.81
CA SER A 3 8.12 -35.26 -32.88
C SER A 3 7.83 -34.37 -31.66
N LEU A 4 6.78 -34.63 -30.89
CA LEU A 4 6.41 -33.76 -29.76
C LEU A 4 7.28 -34.02 -28.51
N VAL A 5 7.77 -35.25 -28.35
CA VAL A 5 8.64 -35.66 -27.23
C VAL A 5 10.10 -35.22 -27.46
N LEU A 6 10.54 -35.17 -28.72
CA LEU A 6 11.88 -34.67 -29.08
C LEU A 6 12.00 -33.14 -28.92
N LEU A 7 10.90 -32.39 -29.01
CA LEU A 7 10.87 -30.94 -28.72
C LEU A 7 10.99 -30.63 -27.22
N LEU A 8 10.58 -31.54 -26.34
CA LEU A 8 10.70 -31.38 -24.88
C LEU A 8 12.08 -31.77 -24.33
N LEU A 9 12.92 -32.40 -25.15
CA LEU A 9 14.27 -32.88 -24.78
C LEU A 9 15.38 -31.92 -25.18
N GLN A 10 15.06 -30.80 -25.84
CA GLN A 10 16.01 -29.72 -26.10
C GLN A 10 16.09 -28.82 -24.87
N SER A 11 17.05 -29.12 -24.00
CA SER A 11 17.62 -28.13 -23.09
C SER A 11 18.90 -27.55 -23.74
N PRO A 12 19.14 -26.24 -23.69
CA PRO A 12 18.29 -25.24 -23.04
C PRO A 12 17.14 -24.87 -23.98
N PHE A 13 16.01 -24.47 -23.40
CA PHE A 13 15.03 -23.71 -24.15
C PHE A 13 15.72 -22.44 -24.64
N ASP A 14 16.19 -22.45 -25.89
CA ASP A 14 16.59 -21.25 -26.64
C ASP A 14 15.31 -20.45 -26.97
N LEU A 15 14.53 -20.14 -25.94
CA LEU A 15 13.63 -19.02 -25.96
C LEU A 15 14.56 -17.82 -26.13
N GLN A 16 14.63 -17.30 -27.35
CA GLN A 16 15.10 -15.94 -27.58
C GLN A 16 14.16 -15.02 -26.80
N LEU A 17 14.47 -14.85 -25.51
CA LEU A 17 13.84 -13.86 -24.67
C LEU A 17 14.05 -12.52 -25.40
N PRO A 18 13.00 -11.67 -25.51
CA PRO A 18 13.15 -10.36 -26.11
C PRO A 18 14.38 -9.65 -25.53
N GLN A 19 15.13 -8.91 -26.34
CA GLN A 19 16.36 -8.23 -25.89
C GLN A 19 16.12 -7.33 -24.66
N ASP A 20 14.88 -6.86 -24.46
CA ASP A 20 14.45 -6.04 -23.33
C ASP A 20 13.88 -6.83 -22.14
N TRP A 21 13.90 -8.16 -22.18
CA TRP A 21 13.31 -9.00 -21.14
C TRP A 21 13.91 -8.72 -19.75
N PHE A 22 15.23 -8.71 -19.65
CA PHE A 22 15.94 -8.44 -18.39
C PHE A 22 15.69 -7.02 -17.89
N ASN A 23 15.65 -6.03 -18.79
CA ASN A 23 15.34 -4.64 -18.44
C ASN A 23 13.89 -4.50 -17.92
N THR A 24 12.94 -5.13 -18.60
CA THR A 24 11.51 -5.06 -18.24
C THR A 24 11.24 -5.75 -16.91
N ILE A 25 11.76 -6.97 -16.72
CA ILE A 25 11.63 -7.71 -15.46
C ILE A 25 12.35 -6.98 -14.33
N GLY A 26 13.54 -6.43 -14.59
CA GLY A 26 14.25 -5.60 -13.62
C GLY A 26 13.46 -4.38 -13.18
N GLN A 27 12.82 -3.66 -14.12
CA GLN A 27 11.99 -2.51 -13.79
C GLN A 27 10.76 -2.92 -12.97
N ILE A 28 10.07 -4.00 -13.35
CA ILE A 28 8.93 -4.53 -12.59
C ILE A 28 9.34 -4.90 -11.16
N LEU A 29 10.45 -5.61 -10.99
CA LEU A 29 10.91 -6.02 -9.68
C LEU A 29 11.35 -4.81 -8.83
N ASN A 30 11.99 -3.80 -9.43
CA ASN A 30 12.31 -2.55 -8.74
C ASN A 30 11.05 -1.80 -8.28
N VAL A 31 10.01 -1.74 -9.13
CA VAL A 31 8.71 -1.15 -8.76
C VAL A 31 8.04 -1.94 -7.63
N LEU A 32 8.04 -3.27 -7.70
CA LEU A 32 7.47 -4.12 -6.66
C LEU A 32 8.22 -3.99 -5.33
N PHE A 33 9.55 -3.88 -5.39
CA PHE A 33 10.38 -3.64 -4.21
C PHE A 33 10.11 -2.26 -3.60
N ALA A 34 10.02 -1.22 -4.44
CA ALA A 34 9.68 0.11 -4.00
C ALA A 34 8.28 0.16 -3.36
N LEU A 35 7.30 -0.48 -4.00
CA LEU A 35 5.94 -0.60 -3.47
C LEU A 35 5.91 -1.39 -2.16
N ALA A 36 6.78 -2.38 -2.00
CA ALA A 36 6.89 -3.13 -0.76
C ALA A 36 7.43 -2.28 0.39
N ILE A 37 8.49 -1.51 0.14
CA ILE A 37 9.17 -0.70 1.17
C ILE A 37 8.45 0.62 1.42
N ARG A 38 7.72 1.18 0.46
CA ARG A 38 7.12 2.53 0.57
C ARG A 38 5.61 2.49 0.53
N GLY A 39 5.05 1.66 -0.35
CA GLY A 39 3.61 1.54 -0.55
C GLY A 39 2.87 0.97 0.67
N TYR A 40 3.55 0.22 1.55
CA TYR A 40 2.91 -0.34 2.74
C TYR A 40 2.24 0.71 3.64
N LEU A 41 2.86 1.89 3.79
CA LEU A 41 2.31 3.01 4.58
C LEU A 41 1.00 3.52 3.98
N ILE A 42 0.90 3.54 2.65
CA ILE A 42 -0.30 3.94 1.92
C ILE A 42 -1.44 2.97 2.28
N PHE A 43 -1.20 1.66 2.20
CA PHE A 43 -2.20 0.64 2.55
C PHE A 43 -2.66 0.76 4.01
N VAL A 44 -1.73 0.97 4.95
CA VAL A 44 -2.07 1.12 6.37
C VAL A 44 -2.88 2.39 6.61
N LEU A 45 -2.42 3.55 6.11
CA LEU A 45 -3.10 4.83 6.29
C LEU A 45 -4.49 4.84 5.67
N VAL A 46 -4.62 4.38 4.42
CA VAL A 46 -5.92 4.27 3.75
C VAL A 46 -6.83 3.30 4.50
N GLY A 47 -6.31 2.16 4.97
CA GLY A 47 -7.07 1.22 5.80
C GLY A 47 -7.63 1.88 7.07
N MET A 48 -6.83 2.69 7.76
CA MET A 48 -7.26 3.43 8.95
C MET A 48 -8.28 4.53 8.63
N MET A 49 -8.16 5.22 7.49
CA MET A 49 -9.17 6.18 7.03
C MET A 49 -10.50 5.48 6.72
N VAL A 50 -10.47 4.35 6.03
CA VAL A 50 -11.69 3.55 5.77
C VAL A 50 -12.33 3.11 7.08
N TYR A 51 -11.53 2.67 8.05
CA TYR A 51 -12.04 2.32 9.39
C TYR A 51 -12.77 3.49 10.06
N ALA A 52 -12.19 4.70 9.97
CA ALA A 52 -12.75 5.92 10.55
C ALA A 52 -14.13 6.27 9.96
N THR A 53 -14.30 6.09 8.64
CA THR A 53 -15.58 6.35 7.95
C THR A 53 -16.69 5.36 8.29
N GLY A 54 -16.36 4.18 8.82
CA GLY A 54 -17.33 3.11 9.07
C GLY A 54 -17.90 2.45 7.81
N LEU A 55 -17.29 2.67 6.63
CA LEU A 55 -17.73 2.07 5.37
C LEU A 55 -17.60 0.54 5.34
N SER A 56 -16.46 0.01 5.79
CA SER A 56 -16.23 -1.44 5.86
C SER A 56 -15.06 -1.80 6.78
N ASP A 57 -15.39 -2.41 7.92
CA ASP A 57 -14.38 -2.88 8.89
C ASP A 57 -13.54 -4.03 8.34
N GLY A 58 -14.13 -4.86 7.46
CA GLY A 58 -13.42 -5.96 6.81
C GLY A 58 -12.37 -5.45 5.83
N LEU A 59 -12.73 -4.47 5.00
CA LEU A 59 -11.82 -3.84 4.04
C LEU A 59 -10.72 -3.07 4.75
N ALA A 60 -11.05 -2.30 5.79
CA ALA A 60 -10.04 -1.60 6.58
C ALA A 60 -8.98 -2.55 7.16
N LYS A 61 -9.43 -3.65 7.80
CA LYS A 61 -8.53 -4.66 8.37
C LYS A 61 -7.69 -5.34 7.30
N SER A 62 -8.29 -5.72 6.16
CA SER A 62 -7.54 -6.38 5.09
C SER A 62 -6.47 -5.46 4.51
N LEU A 63 -6.76 -4.17 4.33
CA LEU A 63 -5.78 -3.18 3.87
C LEU A 63 -4.61 -3.05 4.85
N VAL A 64 -4.89 -2.95 6.16
CA VAL A 64 -3.83 -2.86 7.18
C VAL A 64 -2.99 -4.15 7.21
N ILE A 65 -3.64 -5.32 7.18
CA ILE A 65 -2.94 -6.62 7.17
C ILE A 65 -2.07 -6.75 5.91
N LEU A 66 -2.61 -6.38 4.74
CA LEU A 66 -1.87 -6.39 3.48
C LEU A 66 -0.68 -5.45 3.54
N GLY A 67 -0.83 -4.24 4.08
CA GLY A 67 0.29 -3.31 4.27
C GLY A 67 1.38 -3.92 5.15
N VAL A 68 1.02 -4.46 6.31
CA VAL A 68 1.99 -5.11 7.21
C VAL A 68 2.67 -6.31 6.54
N ALA A 69 1.91 -7.18 5.89
CA ALA A 69 2.43 -8.34 5.17
C ALA A 69 3.36 -7.94 4.02
N LEU A 70 3.03 -6.84 3.33
CA LEU A 70 3.83 -6.29 2.25
C LEU A 70 5.16 -5.71 2.76
N TYR A 71 5.15 -5.03 3.91
CA TYR A 71 6.37 -4.51 4.53
C TYR A 71 7.35 -5.62 4.92
N PHE A 72 6.87 -6.67 5.59
CA PHE A 72 7.73 -7.76 6.06
C PHE A 72 8.04 -8.80 4.98
N GLY A 73 7.04 -9.19 4.19
CA GLY A 73 7.15 -10.25 3.18
C GLY A 73 7.58 -9.75 1.81
N GLY A 74 7.23 -8.52 1.44
CA GLY A 74 7.46 -7.98 0.10
C GLY A 74 8.94 -7.96 -0.31
N PRO A 75 9.87 -7.38 0.48
CA PRO A 75 11.28 -7.37 0.14
C PRO A 75 11.86 -8.78 -0.02
N LEU A 76 11.44 -9.72 0.85
CA LEU A 76 11.89 -11.12 0.79
C LEU A 76 11.42 -11.80 -0.48
N ILE A 77 10.13 -11.66 -0.81
CA ILE A 77 9.52 -12.25 -2.01
C ILE A 77 10.18 -11.68 -3.27
N VAL A 78 10.36 -10.36 -3.34
CA VAL A 78 10.96 -9.71 -4.51
C VAL A 78 12.43 -10.11 -4.69
N ASN A 79 13.20 -10.22 -3.60
CA ASN A 79 14.58 -10.69 -3.66
C ASN A 79 14.67 -12.16 -4.12
N LEU A 80 13.75 -13.03 -3.69
CA LEU A 80 13.67 -14.40 -4.20
C LEU A 80 13.41 -14.41 -5.71
N PHE A 81 12.44 -13.63 -6.19
CA PHE A 81 12.17 -13.52 -7.63
C PHE A 81 13.34 -12.92 -8.42
N GLY A 82 14.09 -11.98 -7.85
CA GLY A 82 15.33 -11.46 -8.44
C GLY A 82 16.40 -12.53 -8.63
N GLN A 83 16.57 -13.42 -7.64
CA GLN A 83 17.51 -14.54 -7.75
C GLN A 83 17.11 -15.54 -8.85
N PHE A 84 15.81 -15.81 -9.01
CA PHE A 84 15.32 -16.71 -10.06
C PHE A 84 15.35 -16.09 -11.47
N SER A 85 15.28 -14.76 -11.59
CA SER A 85 15.24 -14.08 -12.89
C SER A 85 16.62 -13.76 -13.48
N GLY A 86 17.69 -13.91 -12.70
CA GLY A 86 19.07 -13.62 -13.14
C GLY A 86 19.35 -12.13 -13.36
N VAL A 87 18.47 -11.26 -12.88
CA VAL A 87 18.63 -9.79 -12.93
C VAL A 87 19.55 -9.34 -11.78
N GLU A 88 20.29 -8.25 -11.99
CA GLU A 88 21.13 -7.64 -10.94
C GLU A 88 20.35 -7.40 -9.64
N THR A 89 21.07 -7.48 -8.51
CA THR A 89 20.53 -7.27 -7.17
C THR A 89 19.81 -5.93 -7.08
N ILE A 90 18.55 -5.97 -6.66
CA ILE A 90 17.73 -4.77 -6.46
C ILE A 90 18.25 -4.01 -5.26
N THR A 91 18.65 -2.76 -5.48
CA THR A 91 19.13 -1.87 -4.42
C THR A 91 18.05 -0.88 -4.02
N LEU A 92 18.20 -0.25 -2.85
CA LEU A 92 17.31 0.82 -2.42
C LEU A 92 17.33 2.01 -3.40
N GLU A 93 18.48 2.29 -4.02
CA GLU A 93 18.64 3.39 -4.98
C GLU A 93 17.88 3.12 -6.28
N SER A 94 18.01 1.91 -6.84
CA SER A 94 17.31 1.52 -8.07
C SER A 94 15.79 1.44 -7.87
N ALA A 95 15.34 1.03 -6.69
CA ALA A 95 13.93 1.06 -6.32
C ALA A 95 13.41 2.50 -6.15
N THR A 96 14.22 3.39 -5.57
CA THR A 96 13.88 4.82 -5.42
C THR A 96 13.68 5.49 -6.78
N SER A 97 14.60 5.25 -7.72
CA SER A 97 14.51 5.85 -9.05
C SER A 97 13.30 5.31 -9.82
N ALA A 98 13.01 4.00 -9.72
CA ALA A 98 11.81 3.40 -10.31
C ALA A 98 10.51 3.97 -9.71
N TRP A 99 10.47 4.20 -8.39
CA TRP A 99 9.33 4.84 -7.73
C TRP A 99 9.10 6.26 -8.21
N LEU A 100 10.15 7.07 -8.28
CA LEU A 100 10.07 8.45 -8.77
C LEU A 100 9.64 8.50 -10.25
N GLN A 101 10.09 7.55 -11.08
CA GLN A 101 9.63 7.46 -12.46
C GLN A 101 8.16 7.09 -12.58
N LEU A 102 7.63 6.26 -11.67
CA LEU A 102 6.26 5.79 -11.71
C LEU A 102 5.27 6.77 -11.09
N VAL A 103 5.59 7.32 -9.92
CA VAL A 103 4.69 8.16 -9.13
C VAL A 103 4.99 9.65 -9.33
N GLY A 104 6.22 10.02 -9.67
CA GLY A 104 6.63 11.41 -9.87
C GLY A 104 6.74 12.25 -8.59
N MET A 105 6.60 11.63 -7.42
CA MET A 105 6.60 12.33 -6.12
C MET A 105 7.53 11.65 -5.12
N ALA A 106 8.12 12.44 -4.24
CA ALA A 106 8.91 11.93 -3.14
C ALA A 106 8.03 11.30 -2.05
N ASP A 107 8.61 10.40 -1.25
CA ASP A 107 7.87 9.67 -0.21
C ASP A 107 7.23 10.62 0.81
N ALA A 108 7.95 11.67 1.20
CA ALA A 108 7.46 12.69 2.13
C ALA A 108 6.23 13.44 1.57
N GLU A 109 6.19 13.73 0.27
CA GLU A 109 5.05 14.40 -0.37
C GLU A 109 3.81 13.50 -0.34
N ILE A 110 3.97 12.22 -0.69
CA ILE A 110 2.87 11.24 -0.67
C ILE A 110 2.31 11.09 0.74
N ILE A 111 3.18 10.96 1.74
CA ILE A 111 2.76 10.87 3.15
C ILE A 111 2.06 12.17 3.57
N SER A 112 2.59 13.33 3.21
CA SER A 112 1.96 14.61 3.55
C SER A 112 0.55 14.76 2.98
N ILE A 113 0.34 14.33 1.72
CA ILE A 113 -0.98 14.35 1.07
C ILE A 113 -1.94 13.39 1.76
N LEU A 114 -1.48 12.18 2.06
CA LEU A 114 -2.28 11.17 2.77
C LEU A 114 -2.67 11.66 4.16
N VAL A 115 -1.73 12.25 4.90
CA VAL A 115 -1.97 12.78 6.23
C VAL A 115 -3.00 13.92 6.19
N TRP A 116 -2.84 14.86 5.26
CA TRP A 116 -3.82 15.94 5.05
C TRP A 116 -5.22 15.41 4.70
N LEU A 117 -5.29 14.39 3.84
CA LEU A 117 -6.56 13.74 3.50
C LEU A 117 -7.16 13.00 4.71
N GLY A 118 -6.30 12.37 5.52
CA GLY A 118 -6.67 11.75 6.78
C GLY A 118 -7.28 12.74 7.77
N ASP A 119 -6.70 13.93 7.91
CA ASP A 119 -7.24 15.00 8.76
C ASP A 119 -8.62 15.44 8.27
N ALA A 120 -8.78 15.61 6.96
CA ALA A 120 -10.07 15.95 6.37
C ALA A 120 -11.13 14.87 6.69
N VAL A 121 -10.78 13.59 6.52
CA VAL A 121 -11.68 12.47 6.85
C VAL A 121 -12.01 12.45 8.34
N ALA A 122 -11.02 12.62 9.22
CA ALA A 122 -11.20 12.66 10.66
C ALA A 122 -12.13 13.81 11.09
N ALA A 123 -11.89 15.02 10.55
CA ALA A 123 -12.70 16.20 10.83
C ALA A 123 -14.15 16.03 10.36
N ILE A 124 -14.37 15.51 9.14
CA ILE A 124 -15.69 15.24 8.60
C ILE A 124 -16.43 14.21 9.47
N CYS A 125 -15.76 13.10 9.84
CA CYS A 125 -16.36 12.07 10.68
C CYS A 125 -16.66 12.57 12.10
N LEU A 126 -15.82 13.44 12.66
CA LEU A 126 -16.10 14.08 13.95
C LEU A 126 -17.31 15.01 13.88
N LEU A 127 -17.39 15.85 12.85
CA LEU A 127 -18.49 16.80 12.66
C LEU A 127 -19.82 16.07 12.42
N ILE A 128 -19.85 15.10 11.49
CA ILE A 128 -21.04 14.30 11.22
C ILE A 128 -21.43 13.52 12.47
N GLY A 129 -20.45 12.91 13.16
CA GLY A 129 -20.68 12.17 14.38
C GLY A 129 -21.29 13.02 15.49
N ALA A 130 -20.78 14.25 15.67
CA ALA A 130 -21.30 15.21 16.62
C ALA A 130 -22.72 15.67 16.26
N ILE A 131 -23.00 15.98 14.99
CA ILE A 131 -24.34 16.36 14.52
C ILE A 131 -25.34 15.23 14.80
N LEU A 132 -25.00 13.99 14.48
CA LEU A 132 -25.85 12.82 14.72
C LEU A 132 -26.07 12.56 16.22
N TYR A 133 -25.06 12.82 17.05
CA TYR A 133 -25.15 12.67 18.49
C TYR A 133 -26.03 13.74 19.14
N PHE A 134 -25.88 15.00 18.74
CA PHE A 134 -26.61 16.13 19.30
C PHE A 134 -27.98 16.39 18.66
N THR A 135 -28.32 15.69 17.58
CA THR A 135 -29.64 15.75 16.93
C THR A 135 -30.41 14.45 17.16
N PRO A 136 -30.93 14.18 18.39
CA PRO A 136 -31.61 12.94 18.70
C PRO A 136 -33.03 12.94 18.11
N SER A 137 -33.19 12.50 16.86
CA SER A 137 -34.51 12.12 16.34
C SER A 137 -34.84 10.64 16.64
N ALA A 138 -33.81 9.81 16.88
CA ALA A 138 -33.93 8.41 17.30
C ALA A 138 -32.68 7.95 18.08
N ASN A 139 -32.85 7.06 19.07
CA ASN A 139 -31.73 6.47 19.83
C ASN A 139 -30.66 5.85 18.92
N ASP A 140 -31.06 5.31 17.76
CA ASP A 140 -30.16 4.68 16.79
C ASP A 140 -29.15 5.68 16.16
N MET A 141 -29.54 6.96 16.05
CA MET A 141 -28.66 8.01 15.52
C MET A 141 -27.58 8.42 16.53
N THR A 142 -27.91 8.41 17.83
CA THR A 142 -26.94 8.71 18.89
C THR A 142 -25.84 7.65 18.96
N GLY A 143 -26.20 6.37 18.78
CA GLY A 143 -25.24 5.26 18.72
C GLY A 143 -24.30 5.35 17.52
N LYS A 144 -24.85 5.65 16.34
CA LYS A 144 -24.07 5.86 15.10
C LYS A 144 -23.14 7.07 15.22
N GLY A 145 -23.63 8.19 15.75
CA GLY A 145 -22.83 9.39 16.00
C GLY A 145 -21.65 9.12 16.93
N LYS A 146 -21.90 8.46 18.07
CA LYS A 146 -20.84 8.07 19.02
C LYS A 146 -19.80 7.15 18.38
N SER A 147 -20.23 6.15 17.61
CA SER A 147 -19.31 5.25 16.91
C SER A 147 -18.41 6.01 15.93
N LEU A 148 -18.99 6.91 15.13
CA LEU A 148 -18.24 7.72 14.15
C LEU A 148 -17.19 8.61 14.84
N MET A 149 -17.58 9.29 15.92
CA MET A 149 -16.68 10.15 16.70
C MET A 149 -15.52 9.37 17.30
N VAL A 150 -15.80 8.21 17.92
CA VAL A 150 -14.77 7.38 18.55
C VAL A 150 -13.79 6.84 17.51
N ARG A 151 -14.28 6.35 16.37
CA ARG A 151 -13.42 5.84 15.29
C ARG A 151 -12.55 6.94 14.69
N ALA A 152 -13.08 8.15 14.50
CA ALA A 152 -12.31 9.31 14.05
C ALA A 152 -11.25 9.75 15.08
N LEU A 153 -11.58 9.70 16.37
CA LEU A 153 -10.62 9.96 17.45
C LEU A 153 -9.48 8.94 17.50
N MET A 154 -9.72 7.68 17.11
CA MET A 154 -8.65 6.67 17.01
C MET A 154 -7.66 6.98 15.86
N LEU A 155 -8.13 7.65 14.79
CA LEU A 155 -7.28 8.04 13.68
C LEU A 155 -6.35 9.22 14.04
N ALA A 156 -6.81 10.14 14.90
CA ALA A 156 -6.06 11.34 15.29
C ALA A 156 -4.63 11.11 15.83
N PRO A 157 -4.37 10.21 16.80
CA PRO A 157 -3.01 9.97 17.28
C PRO A 157 -2.10 9.37 16.21
N ILE A 158 -2.66 8.61 15.26
CA ILE A 158 -1.91 8.03 14.14
C ILE A 158 -1.50 9.15 13.17
N LEU A 159 -2.43 10.03 12.81
CA LEU A 159 -2.13 11.19 11.96
C LEU A 159 -1.14 12.14 12.62
N ALA A 160 -1.26 12.38 13.93
CA ALA A 160 -0.31 13.18 14.69
C ALA A 160 1.10 12.57 14.69
N PHE A 161 1.22 11.24 14.80
CA PHE A 161 2.50 10.56 14.64
C PHE A 161 3.10 10.82 13.25
N PHE A 162 2.33 10.69 12.18
CA PHE A 162 2.84 10.93 10.82
C PHE A 162 3.14 12.41 10.53
N HIS A 163 2.46 13.35 11.19
CA HIS A 163 2.82 14.76 11.14
C HIS A 163 4.21 15.04 11.70
N ILE A 164 4.67 14.26 12.68
CA ILE A 164 5.99 14.43 13.29
C ILE A 164 7.02 13.58 12.53
N ALA A 165 6.68 12.32 12.24
CA ALA A 165 7.55 11.37 11.60
C ALA A 165 7.89 11.73 10.15
N ALA A 166 7.04 12.48 9.44
CA ALA A 166 7.35 12.94 8.08
C ALA A 166 8.52 13.95 8.03
N TRP A 167 8.92 14.53 9.16
CA TRP A 167 10.04 15.49 9.26
C TRP A 167 11.30 14.92 9.91
N LEU A 168 11.27 13.65 10.34
CA LEU A 168 12.41 12.91 10.89
C LEU A 168 13.05 12.05 9.81
#